data_AF-A0A1L9PIB1-F1
#
_entry.id   AF-A0A1L9PIB1-F1
#
_cell.length_a   1.000
_cell.length_b   1.000
_cell.length_c   1.000
_cell.angle_alpha   90.00
_cell.angle_beta   90.00
_cell.angle_gamma   90.00
#
_symmetry.space_group_name_H-M   'P 1'
#
loop_
_entity.id
_entity.type
_entity.pdbx_description
1 polymer ?
#
loop_
_entity_poly.entity_id
_entity_poly.type
_entity_poly.pdbx_seq_one_letter_code
_entity_poly.pdbx_strand_id
1 'polypeptide(L)'
;MVQPYSVVISAEDDFTRCILCGCPAATPVPVWLDVVRVLYARRGRVKLSGIFTKHHRSTLEVESDRSIDWRQTRSRGDNDVRYPGGSYFILHERCWQYAWEYFGHIRLETFYDVLRDVPPPPEPSYANSNDCYPCLTRSLSEIVKYAKPLPVPSATVKARMETRSSHDPFRHLPIELREYIGIQLDTGDFFNLRNASRAMSVIFHDNCFWRSRFQPENDRGWLLEWEWDDNNSNETRQVDWRQLYHATSNIGAKFDTTMRVREVLHWIEDKINAGKGLNASPLDFYGRALQSYHNNSWYKLSTAGKGKRKSIVSADFLASVDTIGISMISGSKVYEQESEPSWSHTEAATEIVALEFINKSGRSVVLGKKPPKTAQISSKELALAVSKYEADKRYRRRQQPTCPYDSRGAHVLCDAKFFRGFRIRYTSDGIHSIGVIQERPGHDRYDYYDKHTTVLHGYTARHSPTYDMVLDRVSTVVATFDGGKLVELGLRGSGWRIPLDGRAPSLEGWDVDVLRYGTKLAKSRTG
;
A
#
# COMPACT_ATOMS: atom_id res chain seq x y z
N MET A 1 4.66 6.72 47.39
CA MET A 1 4.73 7.49 46.12
C MET A 1 4.95 6.50 44.99
N VAL A 2 4.05 6.45 43.99
CA VAL A 2 4.20 5.58 42.82
C VAL A 2 5.08 6.33 41.82
N GLN A 3 6.25 5.81 41.48
CA GLN A 3 7.08 6.40 40.42
C GLN A 3 6.28 6.42 39.09
N PRO A 4 6.21 7.55 38.38
CA PRO A 4 5.65 7.59 37.04
C PRO A 4 6.47 6.65 36.15
N TYR A 5 5.80 5.74 35.46
CA TYR A 5 6.45 4.65 34.72
C TYR A 5 6.89 5.11 33.34
N SER A 6 8.15 4.92 32.94
CA SER A 6 8.63 5.28 31.60
C SER A 6 8.54 4.14 30.58
N VAL A 7 7.94 4.38 29.41
CA VAL A 7 8.09 3.59 28.18
C VAL A 7 9.37 4.06 27.50
N VAL A 8 10.35 3.17 27.30
CA VAL A 8 11.57 3.51 26.57
C VAL A 8 11.47 3.04 25.13
N ILE A 9 11.72 3.94 24.19
CA ILE A 9 11.74 3.64 22.75
C ILE A 9 13.18 3.85 22.25
N SER A 10 13.78 2.80 21.69
CA SER A 10 15.13 2.84 21.13
C SER A 10 15.19 3.79 19.93
N ALA A 11 16.27 4.57 19.85
CA ALA A 11 16.50 5.47 18.72
C ALA A 11 17.09 4.76 17.48
N GLU A 12 17.64 3.56 17.67
CA GLU A 12 18.30 2.76 16.62
C GLU A 12 17.38 1.69 16.04
N ASP A 13 16.23 1.43 16.67
CA ASP A 13 15.23 0.52 16.11
C ASP A 13 14.46 1.23 14.99
N ASP A 14 14.52 0.70 13.77
CA ASP A 14 13.75 1.08 12.58
C ASP A 14 12.20 0.98 12.78
N PHE A 15 11.74 0.73 14.01
CA PHE A 15 10.37 0.43 14.41
C PHE A 15 9.62 1.62 15.02
N THR A 16 9.80 2.81 14.46
CA THR A 16 8.91 3.95 14.74
C THR A 16 7.97 4.10 13.56
N ARG A 17 6.97 3.23 13.40
CA ARG A 17 5.91 3.43 12.38
C ARG A 17 4.55 3.42 13.03
N CYS A 18 3.67 4.28 12.56
CA CYS A 18 2.28 4.27 12.98
C CYS A 18 1.59 3.04 12.40
N ILE A 19 0.95 2.23 13.25
CA ILE A 19 0.28 0.98 12.83
C ILE A 19 -0.88 1.23 11.86
N LEU A 20 -1.50 2.41 11.91
CA LEU A 20 -2.66 2.74 11.06
C LEU A 20 -2.24 3.24 9.67
N CYS A 21 -1.26 4.15 9.57
CA CYS A 21 -0.90 4.78 8.30
C CYS A 21 0.37 4.20 7.66
N GLY A 22 1.24 3.56 8.44
CA GLY A 22 2.55 3.07 8.02
C GLY A 22 3.63 4.10 7.83
N CYS A 23 3.31 5.39 8.01
CA CYS A 23 4.30 6.45 7.97
C CYS A 23 5.32 6.28 9.11
N PRO A 24 6.59 6.65 8.87
CA PRO A 24 7.57 6.82 9.93
C PRO A 24 7.04 7.75 11.03
N ALA A 25 7.40 7.46 12.26
CA ALA A 25 7.04 8.17 13.45
C ALA A 25 8.31 8.74 14.09
N ALA A 26 8.15 9.80 14.86
CA ALA A 26 9.28 10.51 15.47
C ALA A 26 10.29 11.04 14.44
N THR A 27 9.80 11.56 13.31
CA THR A 27 10.64 12.23 12.31
C THR A 27 10.63 13.75 12.52
N PRO A 28 11.71 14.47 12.19
CA PRO A 28 11.76 15.92 12.37
C PRO A 28 10.88 16.69 11.39
N VAL A 29 10.50 16.10 10.25
CA VAL A 29 9.64 16.77 9.26
C VAL A 29 8.79 15.74 8.51
N PRO A 30 7.51 16.05 8.23
CA PRO A 30 6.71 17.14 8.81
C PRO A 30 6.40 16.91 10.29
N VAL A 31 6.17 17.99 11.04
CA VAL A 31 5.96 18.00 12.50
C VAL A 31 4.93 16.96 12.96
N TRP A 32 3.86 16.74 12.20
CA TRP A 32 2.80 15.81 12.59
C TRP A 32 3.27 14.35 12.68
N LEU A 33 4.30 13.95 11.93
CA LEU A 33 4.90 12.62 12.02
C LEU A 33 5.65 12.41 13.35
N ASP A 34 6.06 13.50 13.99
CA ASP A 34 6.76 13.47 15.27
C ASP A 34 5.82 13.31 16.46
N VAL A 35 4.56 13.74 16.30
CA VAL A 35 3.56 13.78 17.36
C VAL A 35 2.83 12.44 17.42
N VAL A 36 3.08 11.66 18.47
CA VAL A 36 2.65 10.27 18.58
C VAL A 36 1.98 9.97 19.92
N ARG A 37 1.20 8.88 19.94
CA ARG A 37 0.75 8.15 21.12
C ARG A 37 1.22 6.70 21.04
N VAL A 38 1.24 6.05 22.20
CA VAL A 38 1.55 4.63 22.32
C VAL A 38 0.36 3.93 22.99
N LEU A 39 -0.16 2.91 22.32
CA LEU A 39 -1.15 1.99 22.86
C LEU A 39 -0.41 0.73 23.35
N TYR A 40 -0.56 0.37 24.63
CA TYR A 40 0.19 -0.72 25.22
C TYR A 40 -0.62 -1.50 26.26
N ALA A 41 -0.32 -2.78 26.42
CA ALA A 41 -0.89 -3.61 27.47
C ALA A 41 0.09 -3.76 28.65
N ARG A 42 -0.42 -3.64 29.87
CA ARG A 42 0.37 -3.88 31.09
C ARG A 42 -0.50 -4.43 32.21
N ARG A 43 -0.05 -5.54 32.81
CA ARG A 43 -0.76 -6.23 33.90
C ARG A 43 -2.22 -6.52 33.54
N GLY A 44 -2.46 -6.99 32.31
CA GLY A 44 -3.79 -7.33 31.79
C GLY A 44 -4.70 -6.13 31.50
N ARG A 45 -4.20 -4.89 31.54
CA ARG A 45 -4.97 -3.70 31.17
C ARG A 45 -4.32 -2.98 29.99
N VAL A 46 -5.13 -2.55 29.04
CA VAL A 46 -4.67 -1.74 27.92
C VAL A 46 -4.74 -0.26 28.30
N LYS A 47 -3.73 0.50 27.90
CA LYS A 47 -3.64 1.93 28.15
C LYS A 47 -3.18 2.65 26.88
N LEU A 48 -3.67 3.88 26.73
CA LEU A 48 -3.16 4.84 25.77
C LEU A 48 -2.33 5.87 26.52
N SER A 49 -1.14 6.19 26.00
CA SER A 49 -0.32 7.27 26.56
C SER A 49 -0.92 8.65 26.29
N GLY A 50 -0.39 9.66 26.96
CA GLY A 50 -0.50 11.04 26.48
C GLY A 50 0.24 11.24 25.16
N ILE A 51 0.29 12.50 24.71
CA ILE A 51 0.99 12.89 23.48
C ILE A 51 2.49 13.00 23.75
N PHE A 52 3.28 12.52 22.79
CA PHE A 52 4.73 12.58 22.82
C PHE A 52 5.31 13.12 21.50
N THR A 53 6.49 13.75 21.56
CA THR A 53 7.27 14.26 20.41
C THR A 53 8.77 14.11 20.66
N LYS A 54 9.54 13.63 19.67
CA LYS A 54 11.00 13.45 19.80
C LYS A 54 11.75 14.73 19.48
N HIS A 55 11.32 15.45 18.44
CA HIS A 55 12.04 16.58 17.86
C HIS A 55 11.40 17.95 18.20
N HIS A 56 10.09 18.00 18.48
CA HIS A 56 9.34 19.26 18.66
C HIS A 56 8.73 19.41 20.06
N ARG A 57 9.54 19.23 21.11
CA ARG A 57 9.06 19.37 22.51
C ARG A 57 8.37 20.70 22.80
N SER A 58 8.75 21.77 22.11
CA SER A 58 8.15 23.10 22.25
C SER A 58 6.77 23.25 21.60
N THR A 59 6.35 22.34 20.72
CA THR A 59 5.05 22.42 20.04
C THR A 59 3.91 21.75 20.81
N LEU A 60 4.20 21.15 21.97
CA LEU A 60 3.17 20.61 22.83
C LEU A 60 2.64 21.71 23.76
N GLU A 61 1.39 22.12 23.55
CA GLU A 61 0.66 22.98 24.49
C GLU A 61 0.24 22.22 25.77
N VAL A 62 0.25 20.88 25.72
CA VAL A 62 -0.07 19.97 26.83
C VAL A 62 1.22 19.40 27.39
N GLU A 63 1.35 19.30 28.72
CA GLU A 63 2.52 18.65 29.34
C GLU A 63 2.70 17.25 28.73
N SER A 64 3.87 17.02 28.14
CA SER A 64 4.23 15.72 27.57
C SER A 64 4.12 14.65 28.65
N ASP A 65 3.61 13.48 28.26
CA ASP A 65 3.50 12.37 29.17
C ASP A 65 4.91 11.93 29.60
N ARG A 66 5.32 12.32 30.80
CA ARG A 66 6.64 11.99 31.40
C ARG A 66 6.81 10.48 31.60
N SER A 67 5.75 9.70 31.36
CA SER A 67 5.74 8.25 31.35
C SER A 67 6.32 7.64 30.05
N ILE A 68 6.91 8.42 29.14
CA ILE A 68 7.63 7.93 27.95
C ILE A 68 8.99 8.64 27.83
N ASP A 69 10.10 7.89 27.81
CA ASP A 69 11.48 8.40 27.74
C ASP A 69 12.22 7.84 26.51
N TRP A 70 12.51 8.69 25.53
CA TRP A 70 13.35 8.34 24.38
C TRP A 70 14.81 8.47 24.77
N ARG A 71 15.40 7.41 25.29
CA ARG A 71 16.83 7.38 25.50
C ARG A 71 17.51 7.06 24.16
N GLN A 72 18.42 7.92 23.73
CA GLN A 72 19.52 7.45 22.90
C GLN A 72 20.24 6.40 23.74
N THR A 73 20.09 5.13 23.37
CA THR A 73 20.95 4.06 23.86
C THR A 73 22.36 4.40 23.38
N ARG A 74 23.08 5.26 24.13
CA ARG A 74 24.52 5.27 24.03
C ARG A 74 24.95 3.87 24.44
N SER A 75 25.52 3.12 23.51
CA SER A 75 26.17 1.84 23.74
C SER A 75 27.20 2.00 24.87
N ARG A 76 26.75 1.83 26.10
CA ARG A 76 27.58 1.71 27.28
C ARG A 76 27.04 0.51 28.03
N GLY A 77 27.91 -0.49 28.11
CA GLY A 77 27.63 -1.77 28.75
C GLY A 77 27.04 -1.60 30.14
N ASP A 78 26.26 -2.59 30.52
CA ASP A 78 25.59 -2.73 31.82
C ASP A 78 24.67 -1.57 32.19
N ASN A 79 23.41 -1.69 31.82
CA ASN A 79 22.30 -1.88 32.77
C ASN A 79 20.97 -1.96 31.99
N ASP A 80 20.25 -3.07 32.18
CA ASP A 80 18.91 -3.38 31.67
C ASP A 80 18.03 -2.15 31.42
N VAL A 81 18.00 -1.69 30.17
CA VAL A 81 16.93 -0.81 29.70
C VAL A 81 15.69 -1.69 29.63
N ARG A 82 14.90 -1.66 30.71
CA ARG A 82 13.59 -2.32 30.77
C ARG A 82 12.65 -1.59 29.80
N TYR A 83 12.63 -2.06 28.56
CA TYR A 83 11.49 -1.84 27.67
C TYR A 83 10.20 -2.20 28.43
N PRO A 84 9.05 -1.58 28.13
CA PRO A 84 7.80 -2.12 28.64
C PRO A 84 7.72 -3.58 28.21
N GLY A 85 7.80 -4.51 29.16
CA GLY A 85 7.57 -5.91 28.86
C GLY A 85 6.13 -6.05 28.37
N GLY A 86 5.94 -6.17 27.05
CA GLY A 86 4.64 -6.30 26.41
C GLY A 86 4.57 -5.65 25.03
N SER A 87 3.62 -6.12 24.22
CA SER A 87 3.32 -5.55 22.91
C SER A 87 2.79 -4.12 23.00
N TYR A 88 3.29 -3.23 22.14
CA TYR A 88 2.80 -1.86 22.01
C TYR A 88 2.64 -1.49 20.53
N PHE A 89 1.77 -0.50 20.27
CA PHE A 89 1.54 0.07 18.96
C PHE A 89 1.76 1.57 19.01
N ILE A 90 2.51 2.08 18.04
CA ILE A 90 2.69 3.52 17.85
C ILE A 90 1.57 4.02 16.94
N LEU A 91 1.02 5.17 17.29
CA LEU A 91 -0.01 5.87 16.54
C LEU A 91 0.44 7.32 16.37
N HIS A 92 0.36 7.88 15.16
CA HIS A 92 0.40 9.34 15.05
C HIS A 92 -0.83 9.92 15.75
N GLU A 93 -0.66 11.05 16.43
CA GLU A 93 -1.77 11.72 17.12
C GLU A 93 -2.95 11.95 16.18
N ARG A 94 -2.67 12.35 14.95
CA ARG A 94 -3.68 12.58 13.92
C ARG A 94 -4.40 11.30 13.49
N CYS A 95 -3.68 10.20 13.35
CA CYS A 95 -4.32 8.90 13.05
C CYS A 95 -5.19 8.42 14.22
N TRP A 96 -4.78 8.69 15.46
CA TRP A 96 -5.59 8.39 16.64
C TRP A 96 -6.85 9.25 16.72
N GLN A 97 -6.75 10.57 16.53
CA GLN A 97 -7.90 11.48 16.48
C GLN A 97 -8.91 11.05 15.41
N TYR A 98 -8.42 10.69 14.23
CA TYR A 98 -9.26 10.19 13.16
C TYR A 98 -9.96 8.87 13.51
N ALA A 99 -9.24 7.93 14.13
CA ALA A 99 -9.85 6.70 14.63
C ALA A 99 -10.93 7.00 15.69
N TRP A 100 -10.66 7.95 16.58
CA TRP A 100 -11.59 8.37 17.63
C TRP A 100 -12.87 8.97 17.04
N GLU A 101 -12.76 9.88 16.07
CA GLU A 101 -13.89 10.44 15.33
C GLU A 101 -14.68 9.35 14.60
N TYR A 102 -13.98 8.43 13.94
CA TYR A 102 -14.59 7.33 13.18
C TYR A 102 -15.42 6.40 14.07
N PHE A 103 -14.89 5.98 15.22
CA PHE A 103 -15.58 5.04 16.11
C PHE A 103 -16.49 5.73 17.14
N GLY A 104 -16.32 7.03 17.36
CA GLY A 104 -16.88 7.78 18.49
C GLY A 104 -16.30 7.35 19.84
N HIS A 105 -16.64 6.15 20.30
CA HIS A 105 -16.15 5.58 21.56
C HIS A 105 -15.32 4.31 21.32
N ILE A 106 -14.01 4.41 21.53
CA ILE A 106 -13.09 3.28 21.39
C ILE A 106 -12.88 2.58 22.73
N ARG A 107 -13.28 1.30 22.81
CA ARG A 107 -12.84 0.40 23.91
C ARG A 107 -11.41 -0.05 23.65
N LEU A 108 -10.46 0.46 24.43
CA LEU A 108 -9.02 0.27 24.19
C LEU A 108 -8.62 -1.21 24.16
N GLU A 109 -9.20 -2.05 25.03
CA GLU A 109 -8.92 -3.48 25.07
C GLU A 109 -9.28 -4.16 23.74
N THR A 110 -10.51 -3.96 23.28
CA THR A 110 -10.96 -4.52 21.99
C THR A 110 -10.13 -4.00 20.83
N PHE A 111 -9.83 -2.70 20.83
CA PHE A 111 -9.04 -2.08 19.77
C PHE A 111 -7.61 -2.64 19.73
N TYR A 112 -6.98 -2.77 20.89
CA TYR A 112 -5.65 -3.35 21.03
C TYR A 112 -5.58 -4.80 20.58
N ASP A 113 -6.56 -5.62 20.97
CA ASP A 113 -6.61 -7.03 20.58
C ASP A 113 -6.70 -7.17 19.06
N VAL A 114 -7.53 -6.36 18.40
CA VAL A 114 -7.65 -6.37 16.93
C VAL A 114 -6.40 -5.80 16.24
N LEU A 115 -5.73 -4.80 16.84
CA LEU A 115 -4.47 -4.28 16.30
C LEU A 115 -3.34 -5.32 16.28
N ARG A 116 -3.37 -6.35 17.14
CA ARG A 116 -2.42 -7.47 17.08
C ARG A 116 -2.53 -8.28 15.79
N ASP A 117 -3.71 -8.24 15.17
CA ASP A 117 -4.00 -8.89 13.91
C ASP A 117 -3.73 -7.96 12.71
N VAL A 118 -3.39 -6.68 12.90
CA VAL A 118 -3.01 -5.78 11.79
C VAL A 118 -1.57 -6.08 11.41
N PRO A 119 -1.26 -6.39 10.13
CA PRO A 119 0.11 -6.64 9.71
C PRO A 119 0.91 -5.34 9.75
N PRO A 120 2.24 -5.41 9.87
CA PRO A 120 3.06 -4.21 9.85
C PRO A 120 2.88 -3.53 8.50
N PRO A 121 2.50 -2.26 8.47
CA PRO A 121 2.25 -1.58 7.21
C PRO A 121 3.54 -1.49 6.40
N PRO A 122 3.47 -1.68 5.06
CA PRO A 122 4.65 -1.53 4.21
C PRO A 122 5.17 -0.10 4.27
N GLU A 123 6.46 0.09 4.01
CA GLU A 123 7.00 1.43 3.89
C GLU A 123 6.29 2.16 2.75
N PRO A 124 5.62 3.28 3.05
CA PRO A 124 4.95 4.03 2.01
C PRO A 124 5.97 4.65 1.06
N SER A 125 5.80 4.39 -0.24
CA SER A 125 6.53 5.08 -1.30
C SER A 125 6.06 6.54 -1.37
N TYR A 126 6.56 7.42 -0.50
CA TYR A 126 6.30 8.86 -0.63
C TYR A 126 7.43 9.51 -1.43
N ALA A 127 7.04 10.30 -2.43
CA ALA A 127 7.97 11.19 -3.12
C ALA A 127 8.37 12.39 -2.23
N ASN A 128 7.52 12.78 -1.28
CA ASN A 128 7.74 13.90 -0.36
C ASN A 128 6.83 13.78 0.87
N SER A 129 7.40 13.79 2.07
CA SER A 129 6.64 13.71 3.33
C SER A 129 5.80 14.96 3.59
N ASN A 130 6.15 16.11 2.99
CA ASN A 130 5.41 17.37 3.12
C ASN A 130 4.09 17.39 2.34
N ASP A 131 3.94 16.53 1.34
CA ASP A 131 2.70 16.45 0.52
C ASP A 131 1.61 15.59 1.18
N CYS A 132 1.93 14.97 2.32
CA CYS A 132 1.07 14.05 3.04
C CYS A 132 0.78 14.59 4.44
N TYR A 133 -0.47 15.02 4.66
CA TYR A 133 -1.01 15.22 6.00
C TYR A 133 -2.27 14.35 6.11
N PRO A 134 -2.11 13.08 6.53
CA PRO A 134 -3.23 12.16 6.57
C PRO A 134 -4.25 12.65 7.58
N CYS A 135 -5.51 12.35 7.27
CA CYS A 135 -6.64 12.61 8.16
C CYS A 135 -6.91 14.11 8.43
N LEU A 136 -6.21 15.06 7.76
CA LEU A 136 -6.68 16.45 7.60
C LEU A 136 -7.33 16.59 6.24
N THR A 137 -8.62 16.29 6.18
CA THR A 137 -9.41 16.54 4.99
C THR A 137 -10.18 17.82 5.22
N ARG A 138 -10.03 18.76 4.28
CA ARG A 138 -10.97 19.89 4.18
C ARG A 138 -12.36 19.33 3.90
N SER A 139 -13.37 19.91 4.53
CA SER A 139 -14.75 19.52 4.22
C SER A 139 -15.03 19.66 2.72
N LEU A 140 -15.99 18.89 2.18
CA LEU A 140 -16.35 18.99 0.76
C LEU A 140 -16.73 20.43 0.38
N SER A 141 -17.37 21.17 1.29
CA SER A 141 -17.74 22.58 1.11
C SER A 141 -16.52 23.48 0.95
N GLU A 142 -15.45 23.27 1.73
CA GLU A 142 -14.18 23.96 1.56
C GLU A 142 -13.51 23.61 0.23
N ILE A 143 -13.54 22.33 -0.19
CA ILE A 143 -12.98 21.92 -1.48
C ILE A 143 -13.69 22.65 -2.63
N VAL A 144 -15.03 22.72 -2.60
CA VAL A 144 -15.83 23.45 -3.60
C VAL A 144 -15.56 24.94 -3.56
N LYS A 145 -15.44 25.55 -2.37
CA LYS A 145 -15.20 27.00 -2.21
C LYS A 145 -13.93 27.47 -2.92
N TYR A 146 -12.89 26.64 -2.95
CA TYR A 146 -11.62 26.97 -3.61
C TYR A 146 -11.51 26.40 -5.03
N ALA A 147 -12.52 25.69 -5.51
CA ALA A 147 -12.53 25.12 -6.85
C ALA A 147 -12.69 26.23 -7.90
N LYS A 148 -11.86 26.19 -8.94
CA LYS A 148 -12.05 27.09 -10.09
C LYS A 148 -13.40 26.78 -10.74
N PRO A 149 -14.24 27.79 -11.03
CA PRO A 149 -15.50 27.58 -11.73
C PRO A 149 -15.22 27.00 -13.12
N LEU A 150 -16.04 26.03 -13.52
CA LEU A 150 -15.91 25.41 -14.83
C LEU A 150 -16.62 26.24 -15.89
N PRO A 151 -16.13 26.23 -17.14
CA PRO A 151 -16.84 26.88 -18.23
C PRO A 151 -18.22 26.23 -18.43
N VAL A 152 -19.24 27.08 -18.44
CA VAL A 152 -20.61 26.71 -18.82
C VAL A 152 -20.74 26.86 -20.34
N PRO A 153 -21.33 25.87 -21.05
CA PRO A 153 -21.54 25.99 -22.49
C PRO A 153 -22.43 27.20 -22.81
N SER A 154 -22.08 27.94 -23.86
CA SER A 154 -22.94 29.00 -24.38
C SER A 154 -24.27 28.42 -24.89
N ALA A 155 -25.31 29.26 -24.94
CA ALA A 155 -26.62 28.86 -25.48
C ALA A 155 -26.51 28.25 -26.89
N THR A 156 -25.62 28.78 -27.73
CA THR A 156 -25.33 28.26 -29.07
C THR A 156 -24.74 26.84 -29.04
N VAL A 157 -23.86 26.55 -28.08
CA VAL A 157 -23.29 25.21 -27.93
C VAL A 157 -24.35 24.23 -27.43
N LYS A 158 -25.20 24.64 -26.47
CA LYS A 158 -26.34 23.83 -26.00
C LYS A 158 -27.31 23.49 -27.14
N ALA A 159 -27.71 24.51 -27.91
CA ALA A 159 -28.59 24.31 -29.07
C ALA A 159 -27.97 23.37 -30.12
N ARG A 160 -26.65 23.42 -30.34
CA ARG A 160 -25.92 22.49 -31.23
C ARG A 160 -25.80 21.07 -30.70
N MET A 161 -25.77 20.87 -29.38
CA MET A 161 -25.88 19.53 -28.78
C MET A 161 -27.30 18.97 -28.97
N GLU A 162 -28.28 19.87 -29.05
CA GLU A 162 -29.68 19.56 -29.29
C GLU A 162 -30.07 19.52 -30.77
N THR A 163 -29.18 19.80 -31.73
CA THR A 163 -29.52 19.63 -33.16
C THR A 163 -29.62 18.16 -33.56
N ARG A 164 -30.62 17.84 -34.39
CA ARG A 164 -30.91 16.48 -34.83
C ARG A 164 -29.84 16.00 -35.81
N SER A 165 -29.04 15.01 -35.40
CA SER A 165 -28.40 14.08 -36.33
C SER A 165 -29.35 12.90 -36.52
N SER A 166 -29.77 12.62 -37.75
CA SER A 166 -30.71 11.53 -38.09
C SER A 166 -30.13 10.13 -37.93
N HIS A 167 -28.85 9.99 -37.57
CA HIS A 167 -28.13 8.71 -37.56
C HIS A 167 -27.57 8.33 -36.18
N ASP A 168 -27.77 9.15 -35.15
CA ASP A 168 -27.30 8.84 -33.79
C ASP A 168 -28.33 7.93 -33.07
N PRO A 169 -28.02 6.65 -32.80
CA PRO A 169 -28.99 5.71 -32.22
C PRO A 169 -29.43 6.13 -30.81
N PHE A 170 -28.53 6.72 -30.01
CA PHE A 170 -28.85 7.20 -28.66
C PHE A 170 -29.87 8.35 -28.67
N ARG A 171 -30.00 9.06 -29.79
CA ARG A 171 -30.99 10.14 -29.96
C ARG A 171 -32.44 9.65 -29.91
N HIS A 172 -32.67 8.37 -30.24
CA HIS A 172 -33.99 7.74 -30.19
C HIS A 172 -34.39 7.32 -28.77
N LEU A 173 -33.45 7.36 -27.82
CA LEU A 173 -33.72 7.05 -26.43
C LEU A 173 -34.22 8.29 -25.68
N PRO A 174 -35.25 8.15 -24.82
CA PRO A 174 -35.59 9.16 -23.82
C PRO A 174 -34.37 9.61 -23.00
N ILE A 175 -34.41 10.83 -22.46
CA ILE A 175 -33.27 11.39 -21.73
C ILE A 175 -32.93 10.55 -20.49
N GLU A 176 -33.95 10.00 -19.85
CA GLU A 176 -33.88 9.16 -18.66
C GLU A 176 -33.08 7.87 -18.93
N LEU A 177 -33.27 7.25 -20.11
CA LEU A 177 -32.50 6.07 -20.50
C LEU A 177 -31.05 6.43 -20.81
N ARG A 178 -30.80 7.61 -21.38
CA ARG A 178 -29.45 8.11 -21.63
C ARG A 178 -28.73 8.43 -20.32
N GLU A 179 -29.41 9.04 -19.35
CA GLU A 179 -28.91 9.28 -17.99
C GLU A 179 -28.57 7.96 -17.31
N TYR A 180 -29.49 6.98 -17.37
CA TYR A 180 -29.26 5.65 -16.81
C TYR A 180 -28.01 5.00 -17.43
N ILE A 181 -27.89 4.97 -18.76
CA ILE A 181 -26.69 4.47 -19.45
C ILE A 181 -25.43 5.22 -18.98
N GLY A 182 -25.49 6.55 -18.90
CA GLY A 182 -24.36 7.38 -18.48
C GLY A 182 -23.90 7.07 -17.06
N ILE A 183 -24.84 6.90 -16.12
CA ILE A 183 -24.56 6.56 -14.71
C ILE A 183 -23.88 5.19 -14.59
N GLN A 184 -24.26 4.22 -15.42
CA GLN A 184 -23.71 2.85 -15.39
C GLN A 184 -22.28 2.74 -15.96
N LEU A 185 -21.80 3.72 -16.72
CA LEU A 185 -20.44 3.74 -17.27
C LEU A 185 -19.48 4.39 -16.30
N ASP A 186 -18.19 4.04 -16.30
CA ASP A 186 -17.19 4.87 -15.63
C ASP A 186 -17.03 6.25 -16.33
N THR A 187 -16.42 7.23 -15.66
CA THR A 187 -16.28 8.56 -16.28
C THR A 187 -15.44 8.55 -17.56
N GLY A 188 -14.46 7.64 -17.69
CA GLY A 188 -13.60 7.54 -18.87
C GLY A 188 -14.37 7.04 -20.09
N ASP A 189 -15.11 5.97 -19.93
CA ASP A 189 -15.97 5.37 -20.95
C ASP A 189 -17.13 6.30 -21.31
N PHE A 190 -17.70 6.99 -20.32
CA PHE A 190 -18.67 8.04 -20.60
C PHE A 190 -18.08 9.17 -21.45
N PHE A 191 -16.84 9.61 -21.19
CA PHE A 191 -16.19 10.61 -22.04
C PHE A 191 -15.96 10.11 -23.47
N ASN A 192 -15.61 8.83 -23.65
CA ASN A 192 -15.50 8.21 -24.96
C ASN A 192 -16.87 8.15 -25.67
N LEU A 193 -17.91 7.74 -24.96
CA LEU A 193 -19.29 7.71 -25.47
C LEU A 193 -19.77 9.11 -25.87
N ARG A 194 -19.46 10.13 -25.08
CA ARG A 194 -19.76 11.52 -25.40
C ARG A 194 -19.08 12.00 -26.68
N ASN A 195 -17.84 11.56 -26.92
CA ASN A 195 -17.12 11.88 -28.15
C ASN A 195 -17.71 11.13 -29.36
N ALA A 196 -18.26 9.93 -29.16
CA ALA A 196 -18.88 9.13 -30.20
C ALA A 196 -20.33 9.54 -30.52
N SER A 197 -21.09 10.04 -29.54
CA SER A 197 -22.51 10.39 -29.66
C SER A 197 -22.80 11.77 -29.07
N ARG A 198 -23.31 12.67 -29.92
CA ARG A 198 -23.73 14.01 -29.47
C ARG A 198 -24.96 13.95 -28.56
N ALA A 199 -25.85 12.96 -28.76
CA ALA A 199 -27.02 12.78 -27.90
C ALA A 199 -26.66 12.52 -26.42
N MET A 200 -25.47 11.96 -26.17
CA MET A 200 -24.94 11.70 -24.83
C MET A 200 -24.24 12.93 -24.22
N SER A 201 -23.96 13.98 -24.99
CA SER A 201 -23.31 15.21 -24.48
C SER A 201 -24.15 15.99 -23.49
N VAL A 202 -25.48 15.86 -23.55
CA VAL A 202 -26.39 16.52 -22.60
C VAL A 202 -26.18 16.00 -21.17
N ILE A 203 -25.90 14.70 -21.03
CA ILE A 203 -25.69 14.03 -19.72
C ILE A 203 -24.45 14.58 -19.01
N PHE A 204 -23.44 15.05 -19.73
CA PHE A 204 -22.24 15.64 -19.14
C PHE A 204 -22.54 16.92 -18.35
N HIS A 205 -23.68 17.57 -18.58
CA HIS A 205 -24.10 18.77 -17.85
C HIS A 205 -25.14 18.47 -16.77
N ASP A 206 -25.58 17.23 -16.65
CA ASP A 206 -26.55 16.81 -15.65
C ASP A 206 -25.88 16.61 -14.28
N ASN A 207 -26.45 17.23 -13.25
CA ASN A 207 -25.95 17.16 -11.89
C ASN A 207 -26.19 15.76 -11.28
N CYS A 208 -27.22 15.02 -11.70
CA CYS A 208 -27.49 13.65 -11.25
C CYS A 208 -26.39 12.69 -11.72
N PHE A 209 -25.98 12.79 -12.99
CA PHE A 209 -24.81 12.08 -13.51
C PHE A 209 -23.56 12.31 -12.64
N TRP A 210 -23.21 13.56 -12.33
CA TRP A 210 -22.01 13.84 -11.54
C TRP A 210 -22.15 13.42 -10.08
N ARG A 211 -23.34 13.57 -9.49
CA ARG A 211 -23.63 13.07 -8.14
C ARG A 211 -23.43 11.56 -8.07
N SER A 212 -23.84 10.82 -9.10
CA SER A 212 -23.69 9.36 -9.14
C SER A 212 -22.24 8.94 -8.97
N ARG A 213 -21.27 9.74 -9.46
CA ARG A 213 -19.84 9.46 -9.33
C ARG A 213 -19.35 9.38 -7.90
N PHE A 214 -20.08 9.96 -6.96
CA PHE A 214 -19.72 9.94 -5.56
C PHE A 214 -20.44 8.85 -4.75
N GLN A 215 -21.30 8.02 -5.37
CA GLN A 215 -21.88 6.87 -4.68
C GLN A 215 -20.80 5.84 -4.32
N PRO A 216 -20.96 5.05 -3.23
CA PRO A 216 -19.90 4.21 -2.65
C PRO A 216 -19.09 3.36 -3.63
N GLU A 217 -19.74 2.81 -4.67
CA GLU A 217 -19.10 1.92 -5.65
C GLU A 217 -18.54 2.64 -6.89
N ASN A 218 -18.77 3.95 -7.02
CA ASN A 218 -18.37 4.75 -8.16
C ASN A 218 -17.05 5.51 -7.94
N ASP A 219 -16.63 6.29 -8.92
CA ASP A 219 -15.33 6.98 -9.04
C ASP A 219 -14.82 7.71 -7.77
N ARG A 220 -15.75 8.24 -6.98
CA ARG A 220 -15.52 9.11 -5.82
C ARG A 220 -16.33 8.67 -4.61
N GLY A 221 -16.78 7.41 -4.57
CA GLY A 221 -17.57 6.83 -3.47
C GLY A 221 -17.05 7.12 -2.08
N TRP A 222 -15.73 7.03 -1.96
CA TRP A 222 -14.95 7.31 -0.75
C TRP A 222 -15.08 8.73 -0.20
N LEU A 223 -15.57 9.71 -0.98
CA LEU A 223 -15.76 11.09 -0.52
C LEU A 223 -17.13 11.34 0.13
N LEU A 224 -18.19 10.62 -0.24
CA LEU A 224 -19.54 10.86 0.31
C LEU A 224 -19.66 10.47 1.78
N GLU A 225 -18.92 9.45 2.18
CA GLU A 225 -18.88 9.03 3.58
C GLU A 225 -18.09 10.02 4.47
N TRP A 226 -17.43 11.02 3.88
CA TRP A 226 -16.62 12.04 4.57
C TRP A 226 -17.43 13.30 4.88
N GLU A 227 -18.42 13.21 5.76
CA GLU A 227 -19.17 14.39 6.25
C GLU A 227 -19.80 15.24 5.13
N TRP A 228 -20.94 14.77 4.65
CA TRP A 228 -21.94 15.72 4.21
C TRP A 228 -22.71 16.21 5.44
N ASP A 229 -22.26 17.32 6.02
CA ASP A 229 -22.98 18.01 7.08
C ASP A 229 -24.24 18.68 6.50
N ASP A 230 -25.30 17.88 6.25
CA ASP A 230 -26.64 18.39 5.92
C ASP A 230 -27.25 19.20 7.09
N ASN A 231 -26.64 19.10 8.28
CA ASN A 231 -27.14 19.69 9.52
C ASN A 231 -26.92 21.21 9.63
N ASN A 232 -26.21 21.83 8.68
CA ASN A 232 -25.85 23.25 8.80
C ASN A 232 -26.16 24.04 7.53
N SER A 233 -27.44 24.17 7.16
CA SER A 233 -28.05 25.45 6.77
C SER A 233 -29.47 25.33 6.21
N ASN A 234 -30.33 26.25 6.62
CA ASN A 234 -31.56 26.69 5.95
C ASN A 234 -31.31 27.31 4.56
N GLU A 235 -30.18 27.02 3.92
CA GLU A 235 -29.81 27.44 2.57
C GLU A 235 -29.35 26.19 1.82
N THR A 236 -30.28 25.49 1.18
CA THR A 236 -29.98 24.41 0.24
C THR A 236 -29.25 24.97 -0.98
N ARG A 237 -27.97 25.30 -0.84
CA ARG A 237 -27.07 25.54 -1.97
C ARG A 237 -26.95 24.22 -2.71
N GLN A 238 -27.59 24.16 -3.88
CA GLN A 238 -27.46 23.03 -4.79
C GLN A 238 -25.98 22.86 -5.14
N VAL A 239 -25.35 21.80 -4.64
CA VAL A 239 -23.95 21.52 -4.92
C VAL A 239 -23.78 21.19 -6.40
N ASP A 240 -22.84 21.87 -7.04
CA ASP A 240 -22.38 21.54 -8.38
C ASP A 240 -21.44 20.33 -8.29
N TRP A 241 -22.00 19.14 -8.47
CA TRP A 241 -21.27 17.87 -8.37
C TRP A 241 -20.20 17.75 -9.46
N ARG A 242 -20.38 18.43 -10.60
CA ARG A 242 -19.37 18.49 -11.65
C ARG A 242 -18.16 19.28 -11.19
N GLN A 243 -18.39 20.44 -10.59
CA GLN A 243 -17.32 21.27 -10.03
C GLN A 243 -16.57 20.50 -8.93
N LEU A 244 -17.29 19.82 -8.04
CA LEU A 244 -16.68 18.98 -7.01
C LEU A 244 -15.86 17.83 -7.61
N TYR A 245 -16.36 17.17 -8.66
CA TYR A 245 -15.63 16.09 -9.33
C TYR A 245 -14.30 16.59 -9.92
N HIS A 246 -14.32 17.76 -10.55
CA HIS A 246 -13.12 18.39 -11.08
C HIS A 246 -12.16 18.85 -9.97
N ALA A 247 -12.67 19.45 -8.90
CA ALA A 247 -11.87 19.88 -7.75
C ALA A 247 -11.16 18.69 -7.07
N THR A 248 -11.82 17.52 -7.08
CA THR A 248 -11.33 16.28 -6.47
C THR A 248 -10.45 15.44 -7.38
N SER A 249 -10.24 15.86 -8.64
CA SER A 249 -9.50 15.06 -9.64
C SER A 249 -8.00 14.90 -9.32
N ASN A 250 -7.40 15.83 -8.59
CA ASN A 250 -5.98 15.77 -8.18
C ASN A 250 -5.80 15.44 -6.70
N ILE A 251 -6.90 15.12 -6.00
CA ILE A 251 -6.91 14.93 -4.56
C ILE A 251 -6.35 13.55 -4.17
N GLY A 252 -6.50 12.54 -5.04
CA GLY A 252 -6.16 11.15 -4.70
C GLY A 252 -4.71 10.91 -4.23
N ALA A 253 -3.72 11.64 -4.74
CA ALA A 253 -2.34 11.50 -4.27
C ALA A 253 -2.15 12.06 -2.84
N LYS A 254 -2.87 13.13 -2.48
CA LYS A 254 -2.84 13.73 -1.15
C LYS A 254 -3.60 12.89 -0.12
N PHE A 255 -4.49 12.02 -0.60
CA PHE A 255 -5.42 11.25 0.23
C PHE A 255 -5.03 9.78 0.34
N ASP A 256 -3.99 9.32 -0.35
CA ASP A 256 -3.58 7.92 -0.34
C ASP A 256 -3.38 7.40 1.08
N THR A 257 -2.70 8.15 1.93
CA THR A 257 -2.47 7.77 3.34
C THR A 257 -3.75 7.81 4.16
N THR A 258 -4.60 8.80 3.96
CA THR A 258 -5.89 8.91 4.63
C THR A 258 -6.79 7.71 4.29
N MET A 259 -6.85 7.35 3.01
CA MET A 259 -7.59 6.17 2.55
C MET A 259 -7.00 4.88 3.10
N ARG A 260 -5.67 4.76 3.22
CA ARG A 260 -5.05 3.61 3.90
C ARG A 260 -5.50 3.50 5.35
N VAL A 261 -5.41 4.59 6.11
CA VAL A 261 -5.86 4.61 7.52
C VAL A 261 -7.31 4.18 7.58
N ARG A 262 -8.15 4.74 6.72
CA ARG A 262 -9.58 4.43 6.66
C ARG A 262 -9.87 2.96 6.39
N GLU A 263 -9.26 2.36 5.37
CA GLU A 263 -9.45 0.93 5.06
C GLU A 263 -8.98 0.05 6.22
N VAL A 264 -7.92 0.44 6.94
CA VAL A 264 -7.51 -0.23 8.18
C VAL A 264 -8.58 -0.10 9.27
N LEU A 265 -9.18 1.09 9.45
CA LEU A 265 -10.24 1.29 10.44
C LEU A 265 -11.52 0.50 10.09
N HIS A 266 -11.94 0.47 8.83
CA HIS A 266 -13.06 -0.35 8.37
C HIS A 266 -12.80 -1.84 8.65
N TRP A 267 -11.58 -2.32 8.33
CA TRP A 267 -11.21 -3.70 8.62
C TRP A 267 -11.21 -3.99 10.14
N ILE A 268 -10.75 -3.04 10.97
CA ILE A 268 -10.82 -3.14 12.43
C ILE A 268 -12.28 -3.23 12.88
N GLU A 269 -13.17 -2.38 12.34
CA GLU A 269 -14.59 -2.42 12.64
C GLU A 269 -15.20 -3.78 12.30
N ASP A 270 -14.91 -4.32 11.10
CA ASP A 270 -15.37 -5.63 10.67
C ASP A 270 -14.87 -6.75 11.59
N LYS A 271 -13.61 -6.71 12.03
CA LYS A 271 -13.08 -7.66 13.02
C LYS A 271 -13.79 -7.54 14.36
N ILE A 272 -14.04 -6.32 14.84
CA ILE A 272 -14.77 -6.07 16.08
C ILE A 272 -16.19 -6.62 15.99
N ASN A 273 -16.88 -6.36 14.88
CA ASN A 273 -18.25 -6.82 14.65
C ASN A 273 -18.33 -8.34 14.47
N ALA A 274 -17.34 -8.95 13.81
CA ALA A 274 -17.21 -10.41 13.74
C ALA A 274 -16.96 -11.06 15.10
N GLY A 275 -16.13 -10.45 15.95
CA GLY A 275 -15.92 -10.89 17.33
C GLY A 275 -17.19 -10.84 18.20
N LYS A 276 -18.15 -9.97 17.83
CA LYS A 276 -19.50 -9.89 18.44
C LYS A 276 -20.51 -10.85 17.78
N GLY A 277 -20.14 -11.57 16.73
CA GLY A 277 -21.02 -12.44 15.95
C GLY A 277 -21.99 -11.69 15.03
N LEU A 278 -21.78 -10.40 14.76
CA LEU A 278 -22.65 -9.60 13.90
C LEU A 278 -22.37 -9.84 12.41
N ASN A 279 -21.09 -10.02 12.06
CA ASN A 279 -20.62 -10.20 10.69
C ASN A 279 -19.72 -11.45 10.57
N ALA A 280 -19.51 -11.92 9.35
CA ALA A 280 -18.43 -12.87 9.09
C ALA A 280 -17.07 -12.21 9.36
N SER A 281 -16.09 -12.98 9.85
CA SER A 281 -14.74 -12.45 10.02
C SER A 281 -14.20 -11.96 8.67
N PRO A 282 -13.70 -10.72 8.58
CA PRO A 282 -13.01 -10.28 7.40
C PRO A 282 -11.77 -11.15 7.15
N LEU A 283 -11.37 -11.24 5.88
CA LEU A 283 -10.14 -11.92 5.50
C LEU A 283 -8.93 -11.23 6.14
N ASP A 284 -7.93 -12.06 6.43
CA ASP A 284 -6.63 -11.59 6.84
C ASP A 284 -5.87 -10.98 5.65
N PHE A 285 -4.92 -10.09 5.92
CA PHE A 285 -4.21 -9.39 4.85
C PHE A 285 -2.74 -9.12 5.14
N TYR A 286 -1.98 -8.86 4.08
CA TYR A 286 -0.62 -8.31 4.10
C TYR A 286 -0.45 -7.26 2.99
N GLY A 287 0.51 -6.35 3.18
CA GLY A 287 0.86 -5.34 2.19
C GLY A 287 -0.35 -4.48 1.78
N ARG A 288 -0.49 -4.21 0.48
CA ARG A 288 -1.55 -3.33 -0.05
C ARG A 288 -2.91 -3.96 -0.31
N ALA A 289 -3.15 -5.15 0.23
CA ALA A 289 -4.39 -5.88 -0.01
C ALA A 289 -5.66 -5.16 0.46
N LEU A 290 -5.59 -4.37 1.54
CA LEU A 290 -6.76 -3.67 2.09
C LEU A 290 -7.33 -2.60 1.18
N GLN A 291 -6.56 -2.01 0.29
CA GLN A 291 -7.07 -0.90 -0.55
C GLN A 291 -8.08 -1.36 -1.59
N SER A 292 -8.20 -2.68 -1.77
CA SER A 292 -9.21 -3.34 -2.60
C SER A 292 -10.22 -4.12 -1.76
N TYR A 293 -10.23 -3.94 -0.44
CA TYR A 293 -11.06 -4.72 0.48
C TYR A 293 -12.55 -4.49 0.22
N HIS A 294 -12.97 -3.24 0.13
CA HIS A 294 -14.34 -2.85 -0.24
C HIS A 294 -14.52 -2.56 -1.74
N ASN A 295 -13.62 -3.02 -2.61
CA ASN A 295 -13.64 -2.71 -4.06
C ASN A 295 -13.70 -1.21 -4.42
N ASN A 296 -13.29 -0.34 -3.49
CA ASN A 296 -13.33 1.11 -3.69
C ASN A 296 -12.40 1.51 -4.87
N SER A 297 -12.99 2.08 -5.93
CA SER A 297 -12.33 2.37 -7.21
C SER A 297 -11.31 3.53 -7.15
N TRP A 298 -11.12 4.15 -5.99
CA TRP A 298 -10.42 5.43 -5.83
C TRP A 298 -8.98 5.44 -6.37
N TYR A 299 -8.25 4.32 -6.21
CA TYR A 299 -6.86 4.25 -6.66
C TYR A 299 -6.73 4.17 -8.19
N LYS A 300 -7.75 3.64 -8.89
CA LYS A 300 -7.79 3.67 -10.36
C LYS A 300 -7.76 5.11 -10.88
N LEU A 301 -8.23 6.06 -10.08
CA LEU A 301 -8.42 7.46 -10.49
C LEU A 301 -7.33 8.41 -9.98
N SER A 302 -6.69 8.11 -8.83
CA SER A 302 -5.61 8.95 -8.28
C SER A 302 -4.36 9.03 -9.16
N THR A 303 -4.24 8.15 -10.16
CA THR A 303 -3.02 7.95 -10.96
C THR A 303 -3.20 8.26 -12.44
N ALA A 304 -4.40 8.68 -12.86
CA ALA A 304 -4.70 9.03 -14.25
C ALA A 304 -4.05 10.36 -14.71
N GLY A 305 -3.60 11.22 -13.78
CA GLY A 305 -3.22 12.60 -14.08
C GLY A 305 -1.79 12.85 -14.61
N LYS A 306 -0.88 11.86 -14.62
CA LYS A 306 0.53 12.11 -14.96
C LYS A 306 1.18 11.00 -15.79
N GLY A 307 0.63 10.65 -16.96
CA GLY A 307 1.33 9.91 -18.03
C GLY A 307 1.79 8.46 -17.75
N LYS A 308 1.98 8.07 -16.49
CA LYS A 308 2.19 6.70 -16.02
C LYS A 308 0.93 6.29 -15.28
N ARG A 309 0.11 5.45 -15.91
CA ARG A 309 -1.06 4.87 -15.26
C ARG A 309 -0.54 3.88 -14.24
N LYS A 310 -0.79 4.12 -12.95
CA LYS A 310 -0.70 3.02 -12.00
C LYS A 310 -1.91 2.12 -12.21
N SER A 311 -1.69 0.83 -12.27
CA SER A 311 -2.76 -0.16 -12.39
C SER A 311 -2.75 -1.06 -11.18
N ILE A 312 -3.86 -1.11 -10.46
CA ILE A 312 -4.10 -2.17 -9.48
C ILE A 312 -4.84 -3.30 -10.18
N VAL A 313 -4.30 -4.50 -10.04
CA VAL A 313 -4.88 -5.73 -10.57
C VAL A 313 -4.87 -6.78 -9.47
N SER A 314 -5.94 -7.57 -9.39
CA SER A 314 -6.08 -8.66 -8.43
C SER A 314 -6.31 -9.99 -9.13
N ALA A 315 -5.81 -11.06 -8.51
CA ALA A 315 -6.10 -12.43 -8.91
C ALA A 315 -6.75 -13.15 -7.73
N ASP A 316 -7.99 -13.59 -7.92
CA ASP A 316 -8.73 -14.40 -6.95
C ASP A 316 -8.47 -15.89 -7.21
N PHE A 317 -8.10 -16.61 -6.16
CA PHE A 317 -7.76 -18.03 -6.21
C PHE A 317 -8.89 -18.86 -5.64
N LEU A 318 -9.90 -19.08 -6.48
CA LEU A 318 -10.95 -20.06 -6.17
C LEU A 318 -10.42 -21.50 -6.28
N ALA A 319 -9.29 -21.72 -6.96
CA ALA A 319 -8.62 -23.01 -7.13
C ALA A 319 -7.16 -22.95 -6.66
N SER A 320 -6.61 -24.11 -6.25
CA SER A 320 -5.20 -24.22 -5.85
C SER A 320 -4.27 -23.82 -7.01
N VAL A 321 -3.50 -22.76 -6.81
CA VAL A 321 -2.37 -22.39 -7.68
C VAL A 321 -1.33 -23.51 -7.61
N ASP A 322 -0.80 -23.92 -8.76
CA ASP A 322 0.23 -24.97 -8.85
C ASP A 322 1.58 -24.39 -9.23
N THR A 323 1.59 -23.34 -10.06
CA THR A 323 2.80 -22.67 -10.52
C THR A 323 2.58 -21.15 -10.55
N ILE A 324 3.60 -20.39 -10.14
CA ILE A 324 3.63 -18.93 -10.26
C ILE A 324 4.78 -18.54 -11.20
N GLY A 325 4.46 -17.92 -12.32
CA GLY A 325 5.40 -17.29 -13.24
C GLY A 325 5.74 -15.86 -12.82
N ILE A 326 7.02 -15.50 -12.84
CA ILE A 326 7.51 -14.16 -12.50
C ILE A 326 8.27 -13.60 -13.70
N SER A 327 7.76 -12.52 -14.29
CA SER A 327 8.42 -11.82 -15.40
C SER A 327 9.23 -10.63 -14.92
N MET A 328 10.50 -10.58 -15.33
CA MET A 328 11.49 -9.61 -14.90
C MET A 328 12.24 -9.04 -16.11
N ILE A 329 12.53 -7.74 -16.08
CA ILE A 329 13.40 -7.06 -17.03
C ILE A 329 14.47 -6.24 -16.28
N SER A 330 15.56 -5.93 -16.95
CA SER A 330 16.54 -4.94 -16.47
C SER A 330 15.92 -3.54 -16.45
N GLY A 331 16.08 -2.80 -15.35
CA GLY A 331 15.56 -1.44 -15.22
C GLY A 331 16.26 -0.43 -16.14
N SER A 332 15.64 0.71 -16.39
CA SER A 332 16.14 1.71 -17.35
C SER A 332 17.54 2.33 -17.07
N LYS A 333 18.09 2.16 -15.85
CA LYS A 333 19.34 2.78 -15.39
C LYS A 333 20.57 1.85 -15.32
N VAL A 334 20.55 0.69 -16.00
CA VAL A 334 21.57 -0.38 -15.82
C VAL A 334 22.99 0.04 -16.25
N TYR A 335 23.14 1.03 -17.13
CA TYR A 335 24.45 1.43 -17.65
C TYR A 335 24.52 2.95 -17.81
N GLU A 336 24.94 3.68 -16.76
CA GLU A 336 25.49 5.03 -16.94
C GLU A 336 27.01 4.91 -17.03
N GLN A 337 27.56 5.28 -18.19
CA GLN A 337 29.00 5.32 -18.42
C GLN A 337 29.55 6.59 -17.77
N GLU A 338 29.99 6.52 -16.52
CA GLU A 338 30.92 7.53 -16.03
C GLU A 338 32.21 7.43 -16.85
N SER A 339 32.75 8.59 -17.22
CA SER A 339 33.98 8.79 -18.00
C SER A 339 35.05 7.71 -17.77
N GLU A 340 35.66 7.22 -18.85
CA GLU A 340 36.67 6.14 -18.85
C GLU A 340 37.75 6.28 -17.76
N PRO A 341 38.27 5.15 -17.20
CA PRO A 341 38.09 3.76 -17.65
C PRO A 341 37.32 2.88 -16.63
N SER A 342 36.51 3.46 -15.74
CA SER A 342 35.77 2.70 -14.73
C SER A 342 34.26 2.75 -14.98
N TRP A 343 33.67 1.60 -15.29
CA TRP A 343 32.23 1.41 -15.19
C TRP A 343 31.82 1.53 -13.71
N SER A 344 31.30 2.68 -13.29
CA SER A 344 30.55 2.77 -12.05
C SER A 344 29.17 2.20 -12.32
N HIS A 345 29.00 0.93 -12.00
CA HIS A 345 27.70 0.30 -12.10
C HIS A 345 26.78 0.91 -11.04
N THR A 346 25.93 1.85 -11.45
CA THR A 346 24.66 2.12 -10.75
C THR A 346 23.96 0.76 -10.62
N GLU A 347 23.60 0.39 -9.39
CA GLU A 347 23.14 -0.97 -9.10
C GLU A 347 21.89 -1.28 -9.94
N ALA A 348 22.07 -2.10 -10.98
CA ALA A 348 21.06 -2.43 -11.96
C ALA A 348 19.86 -3.12 -11.30
N ALA A 349 18.83 -2.35 -10.96
CA ALA A 349 17.68 -2.90 -10.27
C ALA A 349 16.77 -3.63 -11.27
N THR A 350 16.33 -4.85 -10.92
CA THR A 350 15.36 -5.59 -11.74
C THR A 350 13.98 -4.94 -11.61
N GLU A 351 13.23 -4.86 -12.69
CA GLU A 351 11.82 -4.48 -12.69
C GLU A 351 10.97 -5.74 -12.89
N ILE A 352 10.12 -6.07 -11.91
CA ILE A 352 9.12 -7.12 -12.05
C ILE A 352 7.93 -6.53 -12.80
N VAL A 353 7.55 -7.11 -13.93
CA VAL A 353 6.54 -6.52 -14.85
C VAL A 353 5.27 -7.35 -14.98
N ALA A 354 5.31 -8.62 -14.56
CA ALA A 354 4.13 -9.44 -14.44
C ALA A 354 4.29 -10.58 -13.42
N LEU A 355 3.16 -10.98 -12.85
CA LEU A 355 2.99 -12.22 -12.08
C LEU A 355 1.92 -13.06 -12.79
N GLU A 356 2.23 -14.32 -13.06
CA GLU A 356 1.35 -15.26 -13.74
C GLU A 356 0.98 -16.40 -12.80
N PHE A 357 -0.31 -16.60 -12.52
CA PHE A 357 -0.79 -17.63 -11.61
C PHE A 357 -1.44 -18.75 -12.42
N ILE A 358 -0.83 -19.93 -12.40
CA ILE A 358 -1.24 -21.09 -13.20
C ILE A 358 -1.78 -22.15 -12.25
N ASN A 359 -3.03 -22.56 -12.46
CA ASN A 359 -3.65 -23.63 -11.68
C ASN A 359 -3.33 -25.02 -12.27
N LYS A 360 -3.74 -26.08 -11.56
CA LYS A 360 -3.55 -27.46 -12.02
C LYS A 360 -4.24 -27.80 -13.35
N SER A 361 -5.28 -27.05 -13.73
CA SER A 361 -5.96 -27.25 -15.02
C SER A 361 -5.27 -26.51 -16.17
N GLY A 362 -4.16 -25.81 -15.93
CA GLY A 362 -3.47 -24.98 -16.91
C GLY A 362 -4.13 -23.62 -17.17
N ARG A 363 -5.20 -23.27 -16.46
CA ARG A 363 -5.78 -21.92 -16.54
C ARG A 363 -4.83 -20.94 -15.86
N SER A 364 -4.53 -19.86 -16.57
CA SER A 364 -3.60 -18.82 -16.15
C SER A 364 -4.31 -17.48 -15.92
N VAL A 365 -3.91 -16.77 -14.87
CA VAL A 365 -4.29 -15.37 -14.59
C VAL A 365 -3.01 -14.54 -14.51
N VAL A 366 -2.89 -13.51 -15.34
CA VAL A 366 -1.72 -12.63 -15.38
C VAL A 366 -2.03 -11.28 -14.76
N LEU A 367 -1.25 -10.90 -13.75
CA LEU A 367 -1.21 -9.56 -13.18
C LEU A 367 -0.05 -8.79 -13.82
N GLY A 368 -0.32 -7.64 -14.43
CA GLY A 368 0.68 -6.83 -15.14
C GLY A 368 0.78 -7.19 -16.62
N LYS A 369 1.93 -6.91 -17.25
CA LYS A 369 2.14 -7.14 -18.69
C LYS A 369 3.39 -7.98 -18.93
N LYS A 370 3.17 -9.24 -19.32
CA LYS A 370 4.25 -10.16 -19.73
C LYS A 370 4.88 -9.66 -21.03
N PRO A 371 6.20 -9.39 -21.08
CA PRO A 371 6.83 -8.95 -22.31
C PRO A 371 6.76 -10.05 -23.39
N PRO A 372 6.63 -9.69 -24.67
CA PRO A 372 6.63 -10.68 -25.74
C PRO A 372 8.03 -11.32 -25.85
N LYS A 373 8.07 -12.64 -26.07
CA LYS A 373 9.31 -13.41 -26.27
C LYS A 373 10.25 -13.44 -25.06
N THR A 374 9.76 -13.17 -23.85
CA THR A 374 10.55 -13.35 -22.62
C THR A 374 11.04 -14.79 -22.51
N ALA A 375 12.32 -14.98 -22.21
CA ALA A 375 12.91 -16.31 -22.09
C ALA A 375 12.33 -17.01 -20.87
N GLN A 376 11.68 -18.16 -21.08
CA GLN A 376 11.30 -19.04 -19.97
C GLN A 376 12.56 -19.73 -19.46
N ILE A 377 12.86 -19.54 -18.18
CA ILE A 377 14.08 -20.03 -17.54
C ILE A 377 13.72 -20.66 -16.20
N SER A 378 14.36 -21.76 -15.84
CA SER A 378 14.14 -22.36 -14.51
C SER A 378 14.77 -21.49 -13.41
N SER A 379 14.25 -21.61 -12.19
CA SER A 379 14.80 -20.95 -11.00
C SER A 379 16.31 -21.22 -10.83
N LYS A 380 16.76 -22.47 -11.05
CA LYS A 380 18.16 -22.88 -10.96
C LYS A 380 19.04 -22.26 -12.05
N GLU A 381 18.57 -22.27 -13.30
CA GLU A 381 19.30 -21.65 -14.41
C GLU A 381 19.42 -20.14 -14.23
N LEU A 382 18.36 -19.47 -13.76
CA LEU A 382 18.43 -18.04 -13.47
C LEU A 382 19.42 -17.76 -12.34
N ALA A 383 19.41 -18.54 -11.26
CA ALA A 383 20.35 -18.37 -10.15
C ALA A 383 21.83 -18.52 -10.62
N LEU A 384 22.10 -19.49 -11.50
CA LEU A 384 23.41 -19.66 -12.13
C LEU A 384 23.78 -18.48 -13.03
N ALA A 385 22.84 -17.99 -13.84
CA ALA A 385 23.06 -16.84 -14.73
C ALA A 385 23.33 -15.54 -13.95
N VAL A 386 22.59 -15.30 -12.87
CA VAL A 386 22.82 -14.17 -11.95
C VAL A 386 24.17 -14.29 -11.24
N SER A 387 24.52 -15.49 -10.76
CA SER A 387 25.82 -15.73 -10.11
C SER A 387 26.99 -15.49 -11.06
N LYS A 388 26.86 -15.93 -12.32
CA LYS A 388 27.83 -15.68 -13.39
C LYS A 388 27.95 -14.18 -13.68
N TYR A 389 26.83 -13.48 -13.83
CA TYR A 389 26.81 -12.03 -14.02
C TYR A 389 27.52 -11.27 -12.88
N GLU A 390 27.27 -11.66 -11.63
CA GLU A 390 27.95 -11.09 -10.45
C GLU A 390 29.45 -11.37 -10.42
N ALA A 391 29.87 -12.57 -10.83
CA ALA A 391 31.29 -12.89 -10.96
C ALA A 391 31.94 -12.04 -12.06
N ASP A 392 31.35 -11.99 -13.25
CA ASP A 392 31.85 -11.20 -14.38
C ASP A 392 31.90 -9.70 -14.07
N LYS A 393 30.98 -9.17 -13.25
CA LYS A 393 31.02 -7.77 -12.76
C LYS A 393 32.24 -7.48 -11.90
N ARG A 394 32.73 -8.45 -11.11
CA ARG A 394 33.90 -8.26 -10.22
C ARG A 394 35.21 -8.24 -10.97
N TYR A 395 35.33 -9.03 -12.03
CA TYR A 395 36.51 -9.08 -12.86
C TYR A 395 36.36 -8.04 -13.97
N ARG A 396 37.12 -6.92 -13.92
CA ARG A 396 37.13 -5.84 -14.94
C ARG A 396 37.57 -6.37 -16.33
N ARG A 397 36.75 -7.21 -16.95
CA ARG A 397 36.97 -7.79 -18.26
C ARG A 397 36.69 -6.74 -19.33
N ARG A 398 37.35 -6.88 -20.49
CA ARG A 398 37.11 -6.02 -21.66
C ARG A 398 35.71 -6.19 -22.28
N GLN A 399 34.97 -7.22 -21.88
CA GLN A 399 33.62 -7.50 -22.39
C GLN A 399 32.57 -7.08 -21.36
N GLN A 400 31.52 -6.40 -21.82
CA GLN A 400 30.37 -6.01 -21.01
C GLN A 400 29.66 -7.26 -20.47
N PRO A 401 29.48 -7.40 -19.15
CA PRO A 401 28.76 -8.53 -18.59
C PRO A 401 27.31 -8.53 -19.08
N THR A 402 26.81 -9.68 -19.51
CA THR A 402 25.41 -9.83 -19.97
C THR A 402 24.51 -10.10 -18.78
N CYS A 403 23.61 -9.17 -18.45
CA CYS A 403 22.62 -9.40 -17.40
C CYS A 403 21.54 -10.37 -17.90
N PRO A 404 21.13 -11.38 -17.10
CA PRO A 404 20.09 -12.33 -17.52
C PRO A 404 18.70 -11.68 -17.72
N TYR A 405 18.52 -10.43 -17.25
CA TYR A 405 17.29 -9.67 -17.40
C TYR A 405 17.32 -8.70 -18.60
N ASP A 406 18.46 -8.59 -19.31
CA ASP A 406 18.59 -7.73 -20.50
C ASP A 406 17.83 -8.32 -21.71
N SER A 407 17.74 -7.53 -22.79
CA SER A 407 17.12 -7.87 -24.08
C SER A 407 15.61 -8.13 -24.04
N ARG A 408 15.18 -9.33 -23.65
CA ARG A 408 13.78 -9.81 -23.67
C ARG A 408 13.22 -10.06 -22.27
N GLY A 409 14.06 -9.92 -21.24
CA GLY A 409 13.74 -10.28 -19.86
C GLY A 409 13.77 -11.78 -19.60
N ALA A 410 13.54 -12.13 -18.34
CA ALA A 410 13.42 -13.50 -17.85
C ALA A 410 12.02 -13.77 -17.33
N HIS A 411 11.49 -14.98 -17.57
CA HIS A 411 10.25 -15.45 -17.01
C HIS A 411 10.50 -16.77 -16.26
N VAL A 412 10.44 -16.71 -14.93
CA VAL A 412 10.73 -17.87 -14.08
C VAL A 412 9.43 -18.51 -13.64
N LEU A 413 9.31 -19.82 -13.84
CA LEU A 413 8.23 -20.60 -13.25
C LEU A 413 8.68 -21.15 -11.90
N CYS A 414 7.96 -20.76 -10.86
CA CYS A 414 8.13 -21.25 -9.50
C CYS A 414 7.03 -22.26 -9.21
N ASP A 415 7.38 -23.39 -8.59
CA ASP A 415 6.38 -24.23 -7.95
C ASP A 415 5.59 -23.37 -6.94
N ALA A 416 4.30 -23.62 -6.85
CA ALA A 416 3.40 -22.92 -5.94
C ALA A 416 2.39 -23.91 -5.33
N LYS A 417 2.67 -25.22 -5.38
CA LYS A 417 1.94 -26.20 -4.58
C LYS A 417 2.01 -25.78 -3.12
N PHE A 418 0.83 -25.65 -2.52
CA PHE A 418 0.67 -25.15 -1.15
C PHE A 418 1.23 -23.73 -0.96
N PHE A 419 0.98 -22.85 -1.93
CA PHE A 419 1.30 -21.43 -1.84
C PHE A 419 0.78 -20.79 -0.54
N ARG A 420 1.69 -20.16 0.20
CA ARG A 420 1.42 -19.44 1.47
C ARG A 420 1.67 -17.93 1.35
N GLY A 421 2.47 -17.49 0.38
CA GLY A 421 2.67 -16.07 0.12
C GLY A 421 4.03 -15.76 -0.51
N PHE A 422 4.58 -14.58 -0.25
CA PHE A 422 5.77 -14.09 -0.93
C PHE A 422 6.84 -13.57 0.02
N ARG A 423 8.10 -13.78 -0.36
CA ARG A 423 9.25 -13.03 0.17
C ARG A 423 9.62 -11.97 -0.85
N ILE A 424 9.66 -10.70 -0.46
CA ILE A 424 9.99 -9.58 -1.36
C ILE A 424 11.18 -8.77 -0.86
N ARG A 425 11.86 -8.10 -1.79
CA ARG A 425 12.74 -6.96 -1.51
C ARG A 425 12.25 -5.77 -2.30
N TYR A 426 12.17 -4.64 -1.64
CA TYR A 426 11.66 -3.41 -2.24
C TYR A 426 12.45 -2.21 -1.77
N THR A 427 12.34 -1.13 -2.53
CA THR A 427 12.87 0.20 -2.20
C THR A 427 11.73 1.20 -2.34
N SER A 428 12.02 2.50 -2.15
CA SER A 428 11.08 3.58 -2.49
C SER A 428 10.55 3.51 -3.92
N ASP A 429 11.29 2.87 -4.83
CA ASP A 429 10.99 2.83 -6.26
C ASP A 429 10.15 1.61 -6.64
N GLY A 430 9.96 0.63 -5.74
CA GLY A 430 9.11 -0.54 -5.97
C GLY A 430 9.75 -1.87 -5.59
N ILE A 431 9.14 -2.97 -6.04
CA ILE A 431 9.59 -4.34 -5.75
C ILE A 431 10.61 -4.77 -6.81
N HIS A 432 11.77 -5.22 -6.34
CA HIS A 432 12.93 -5.54 -7.17
C HIS A 432 13.36 -7.00 -7.07
N SER A 433 12.93 -7.69 -6.00
CA SER A 433 13.07 -9.14 -5.92
C SER A 433 11.86 -9.76 -5.27
N ILE A 434 11.51 -10.96 -5.71
CA ILE A 434 10.36 -11.70 -5.22
C ILE A 434 10.67 -13.21 -5.24
N GLY A 435 10.18 -13.91 -4.24
CA GLY A 435 10.25 -15.36 -4.13
C GLY A 435 8.93 -15.90 -3.59
N VAL A 436 8.62 -17.14 -3.95
CA VAL A 436 7.36 -17.82 -3.59
C VAL A 436 7.56 -18.63 -2.31
N ILE A 437 6.71 -18.39 -1.31
CA ILE A 437 6.68 -19.14 -0.04
C ILE A 437 5.64 -20.24 -0.16
N GLN A 438 6.04 -21.47 0.16
CA GLN A 438 5.24 -22.68 0.11
C GLN A 438 5.21 -23.35 1.48
N GLU A 439 4.13 -24.05 1.79
CA GLU A 439 4.12 -25.02 2.87
C GLU A 439 4.82 -26.31 2.43
N ARG A 440 5.75 -26.79 3.25
CA ARG A 440 6.35 -28.11 3.07
C ARG A 440 5.60 -29.14 3.90
N PRO A 441 5.10 -30.24 3.31
CA PRO A 441 4.52 -31.32 4.09
C PRO A 441 5.58 -31.94 5.00
N GLY A 442 5.29 -32.05 6.30
CA GLY A 442 6.13 -32.76 7.26
C GLY A 442 7.10 -31.91 8.09
N HIS A 443 7.12 -30.59 7.94
CA HIS A 443 7.81 -29.71 8.89
C HIS A 443 6.83 -29.15 9.92
N ASP A 444 7.17 -29.29 11.19
CA ASP A 444 6.38 -28.71 12.27
C ASP A 444 6.35 -27.19 12.15
N ARG A 445 5.18 -26.58 12.44
CA ARG A 445 4.94 -25.13 12.28
C ARG A 445 5.97 -24.23 12.99
N TYR A 446 6.65 -24.76 14.00
CA TYR A 446 7.63 -24.03 14.80
C TYR A 446 9.04 -24.01 14.19
N ASP A 447 9.34 -24.85 13.20
CA ASP A 447 10.64 -24.91 12.52
C ASP A 447 10.74 -23.92 11.35
N TYR A 448 9.74 -23.03 11.23
CA TYR A 448 9.67 -21.97 10.21
C TYR A 448 10.90 -21.04 10.21
N TYR A 449 11.62 -20.98 11.34
CA TYR A 449 12.81 -20.14 11.51
C TYR A 449 14.11 -20.79 10.99
N ASP A 450 14.11 -22.09 10.68
CA ASP A 450 15.29 -22.72 10.11
C ASP A 450 15.37 -22.44 8.60
N LYS A 451 15.94 -21.27 8.25
CA LYS A 451 16.70 -20.93 7.02
C LYS A 451 16.29 -21.59 5.70
N HIS A 452 15.03 -21.94 5.49
CA HIS A 452 14.61 -22.50 4.22
C HIS A 452 14.56 -21.35 3.21
N THR A 453 15.56 -21.37 2.34
CA THR A 453 15.87 -20.32 1.37
C THR A 453 14.80 -20.30 0.30
N THR A 454 13.69 -19.61 0.55
CA THR A 454 12.86 -19.11 -0.55
C THR A 454 13.80 -18.40 -1.52
N VAL A 455 13.92 -18.95 -2.73
CA VAL A 455 14.80 -18.39 -3.74
C VAL A 455 14.21 -17.06 -4.16
N LEU A 456 14.94 -15.99 -3.87
CA LEU A 456 14.59 -14.65 -4.33
C LEU A 456 15.06 -14.49 -5.77
N HIS A 457 14.11 -14.18 -6.65
CA HIS A 457 14.38 -13.84 -8.04
C HIS A 457 14.39 -12.33 -8.20
N GLY A 458 15.28 -11.83 -9.06
CA GLY A 458 15.54 -10.40 -9.22
C GLY A 458 16.79 -9.94 -8.47
N TYR A 459 17.14 -8.67 -8.69
CA TYR A 459 18.33 -8.03 -8.15
C TYR A 459 17.98 -6.63 -7.63
N THR A 460 18.48 -6.30 -6.44
CA THR A 460 18.31 -4.99 -5.81
C THR A 460 19.67 -4.38 -5.52
N ALA A 461 19.68 -3.06 -5.31
CA ALA A 461 20.76 -2.37 -4.65
C ALA A 461 21.18 -3.07 -3.35
N ARG A 462 22.47 -3.07 -3.01
CA ARG A 462 22.97 -3.78 -1.82
C ARG A 462 22.25 -3.24 -0.57
N HIS A 463 21.84 -4.16 0.32
CA HIS A 463 21.25 -3.89 1.65
C HIS A 463 19.74 -3.64 1.76
N SER A 464 18.92 -3.92 0.73
CA SER A 464 17.46 -3.89 0.92
C SER A 464 16.97 -5.02 1.85
N PRO A 465 16.17 -4.71 2.89
CA PRO A 465 15.60 -5.72 3.76
C PRO A 465 14.65 -6.64 2.98
N THR A 466 14.51 -7.88 3.48
CA THR A 466 13.51 -8.82 2.97
C THR A 466 12.21 -8.67 3.75
N TYR A 467 11.09 -8.95 3.10
CA TYR A 467 9.78 -8.91 3.74
C TYR A 467 8.97 -10.14 3.36
N ASP A 468 8.52 -10.87 4.37
CA ASP A 468 7.69 -12.06 4.20
C ASP A 468 6.23 -11.72 4.43
N MET A 469 5.40 -12.05 3.45
CA MET A 469 3.94 -12.01 3.53
C MET A 469 3.44 -13.44 3.50
N VAL A 470 2.87 -13.92 4.59
CA VAL A 470 2.53 -15.34 4.76
C VAL A 470 1.16 -15.46 5.41
N LEU A 471 0.29 -16.25 4.79
CA LEU A 471 -1.02 -16.63 5.33
C LEU A 471 -1.17 -18.14 5.23
N ASP A 472 -1.94 -18.77 6.13
CA ASP A 472 -2.24 -20.20 5.98
C ASP A 472 -2.93 -20.47 4.64
N ARG A 473 -3.82 -19.60 4.20
CA ARG A 473 -4.47 -19.76 2.90
C ARG A 473 -4.59 -18.44 2.20
N VAL A 474 -3.84 -18.26 1.12
CA VAL A 474 -3.99 -17.10 0.24
C VAL A 474 -5.22 -17.28 -0.65
N SER A 475 -6.15 -16.33 -0.57
CA SER A 475 -7.38 -16.28 -1.37
C SER A 475 -7.29 -15.27 -2.52
N THR A 476 -6.60 -14.15 -2.30
CA THR A 476 -6.39 -13.13 -3.34
C THR A 476 -4.97 -12.58 -3.27
N VAL A 477 -4.38 -12.30 -4.43
CA VAL A 477 -3.18 -11.47 -4.55
C VAL A 477 -3.55 -10.17 -5.24
N VAL A 478 -3.10 -9.05 -4.68
CA VAL A 478 -3.32 -7.71 -5.19
C VAL A 478 -1.96 -7.12 -5.56
N ALA A 479 -1.79 -6.67 -6.80
CA ALA A 479 -0.56 -6.11 -7.30
C ALA A 479 -0.80 -4.71 -7.85
N THR A 480 0.07 -3.77 -7.47
CA THR A 480 0.09 -2.40 -8.01
C THR A 480 1.28 -2.26 -8.94
N PHE A 481 1.02 -1.88 -10.18
CA PHE A 481 2.05 -1.55 -11.16
C PHE A 481 2.08 -0.06 -11.43
N ASP A 482 3.26 0.55 -11.55
CA ASP A 482 3.47 1.93 -11.99
C ASP A 482 4.35 1.93 -13.25
N GLY A 483 3.83 2.44 -14.37
CA GLY A 483 4.53 2.39 -15.65
C GLY A 483 4.86 0.95 -16.11
N GLY A 484 4.11 -0.04 -15.64
CA GLY A 484 4.33 -1.46 -15.92
C GLY A 484 5.28 -2.18 -14.94
N LYS A 485 5.92 -1.46 -14.00
CA LYS A 485 6.75 -2.03 -12.94
C LYS A 485 5.91 -2.32 -11.70
N LEU A 486 6.07 -3.50 -11.09
CA LEU A 486 5.46 -3.86 -9.81
C LEU A 486 6.05 -3.00 -8.70
N VAL A 487 5.24 -2.09 -8.17
CA VAL A 487 5.65 -1.21 -7.07
C VAL A 487 5.21 -1.75 -5.72
N GLU A 488 4.06 -2.44 -5.66
CA GLU A 488 3.48 -2.89 -4.39
C GLU A 488 2.72 -4.21 -4.59
N LEU A 489 2.64 -5.00 -3.52
CA LEU A 489 2.01 -6.32 -3.51
C LEU A 489 1.24 -6.49 -2.20
N GLY A 490 0.17 -7.25 -2.23
CA GLY A 490 -0.62 -7.59 -1.05
C GLY A 490 -1.28 -8.95 -1.18
N LEU A 491 -1.55 -9.56 -0.02
CA LEU A 491 -2.25 -10.85 0.09
C LEU A 491 -3.54 -10.66 0.87
N ARG A 492 -4.61 -11.36 0.47
CA ARG A 492 -5.80 -11.60 1.30
C ARG A 492 -6.00 -13.09 1.50
N GLY A 493 -6.50 -13.50 2.64
CA GLY A 493 -6.64 -14.91 2.94
C GLY A 493 -7.14 -15.20 4.34
N SER A 494 -6.82 -16.38 4.84
CA SER A 494 -7.06 -16.74 6.23
C SER A 494 -5.80 -17.34 6.84
N GLY A 495 -5.67 -17.24 8.16
CA GLY A 495 -4.74 -18.09 8.90
C GLY A 495 -3.87 -17.38 9.90
N TRP A 496 -3.01 -18.19 10.51
CA TRP A 496 -2.05 -17.72 11.49
C TRP A 496 -1.12 -16.68 10.87
N ARG A 497 -1.07 -15.53 11.52
CA ARG A 497 -0.08 -14.50 11.28
C ARG A 497 1.00 -14.66 12.34
N ILE A 498 2.23 -14.32 11.99
CA ILE A 498 3.24 -14.05 13.00
C ILE A 498 2.71 -12.84 13.80
N PRO A 499 2.30 -13.00 15.07
CA PRO A 499 1.72 -11.91 15.82
C PRO A 499 2.71 -10.76 15.87
N LEU A 500 2.23 -9.53 15.68
CA LEU A 500 2.99 -8.33 16.04
C LEU A 500 3.03 -8.18 17.56
N ASP A 501 3.34 -9.25 18.28
CA ASP A 501 3.66 -9.13 19.68
C ASP A 501 4.99 -8.38 19.73
N GLY A 502 4.93 -7.10 20.11
CA GLY A 502 6.08 -6.24 20.44
C GLY A 502 6.98 -6.79 21.55
N ARG A 503 7.44 -8.03 21.41
CA ARG A 503 8.74 -8.42 21.96
C ARG A 503 9.73 -7.51 21.26
N ALA A 504 10.25 -6.52 21.99
CA ALA A 504 11.65 -6.19 21.83
C ALA A 504 12.38 -7.53 21.98
N PRO A 505 13.08 -8.04 20.95
CA PRO A 505 13.93 -9.18 21.16
C PRO A 505 14.92 -8.76 22.24
N SER A 506 15.06 -9.56 23.28
CA SER A 506 16.15 -9.43 24.25
C SER A 506 17.49 -9.87 23.61
N LEU A 507 17.71 -9.49 22.36
CA LEU A 507 18.86 -9.88 21.55
C LEU A 507 19.41 -8.59 20.97
N GLU A 508 20.73 -8.45 21.11
CA GLU A 508 21.52 -7.32 20.64
C GLU A 508 21.02 -6.82 19.27
N GLY A 509 21.00 -5.49 19.07
CA GLY A 509 20.30 -4.74 18.01
C GLY A 509 20.61 -5.08 16.55
N TRP A 510 21.20 -6.24 16.28
CA TRP A 510 21.47 -6.81 14.96
C TRP A 510 20.54 -7.99 14.63
N ASP A 511 19.89 -8.60 15.63
CA ASP A 511 19.01 -9.77 15.45
C ASP A 511 17.50 -9.44 15.43
N VAL A 512 17.11 -8.18 15.67
CA VAL A 512 15.72 -7.73 15.62
C VAL A 512 15.19 -7.67 14.17
N ASP A 513 16.09 -7.40 13.22
CA ASP A 513 15.84 -7.55 11.78
C ASP A 513 15.47 -9.00 11.43
N VAL A 514 16.00 -10.01 12.14
CA VAL A 514 15.84 -11.43 11.79
C VAL A 514 14.41 -11.92 12.04
N LEU A 515 13.77 -11.47 13.13
CA LEU A 515 12.46 -11.96 13.58
C LEU A 515 11.26 -11.26 12.91
N ARG A 516 11.46 -10.08 12.29
CA ARG A 516 10.41 -9.32 11.57
C ARG A 516 10.72 -9.03 10.10
N TYR A 517 12.00 -9.05 9.68
CA TYR A 517 12.50 -8.64 8.36
C TYR A 517 13.56 -9.57 7.73
N GLY A 518 13.84 -10.75 8.31
CA GLY A 518 14.80 -11.73 7.80
C GLY A 518 16.28 -11.38 8.00
N THR A 519 17.15 -12.40 7.92
CA THR A 519 18.57 -12.33 8.29
C THR A 519 19.43 -11.40 7.42
N LYS A 520 20.26 -10.56 8.04
CA LYS A 520 21.55 -10.15 7.45
C LYS A 520 22.47 -11.36 7.42
N LEU A 521 22.94 -11.78 6.25
CA LEU A 521 24.03 -12.75 6.15
C LEU A 521 25.26 -12.15 6.85
N ALA A 522 25.69 -12.78 7.94
CA ALA A 522 26.99 -12.50 8.55
C ALA A 522 28.06 -12.59 7.46
N LYS A 523 28.87 -11.54 7.31
CA LYS A 523 30.11 -11.65 6.52
C LYS A 523 30.90 -12.80 7.12
N SER A 524 31.10 -13.88 6.37
CA SER A 524 32.07 -14.90 6.75
C SER A 524 33.42 -14.19 6.86
N ARG A 525 33.93 -14.05 8.08
CA ARG A 525 35.34 -13.74 8.30
C ARG A 525 36.12 -14.94 7.74
N THR A 526 36.59 -14.79 6.50
CA THR A 526 37.70 -15.59 5.99
C THR A 526 38.93 -15.17 6.77
N GLY A 527 39.32 -16.00 7.73
CA GLY A 527 40.72 -16.16 8.10
C GLY A 527 41.39 -17.06 7.07
#